data_AF-A0A3B8WFZ3-F1
#
_entry.id   AF-A0A3B8WFZ3-F1
#
_cell.length_a   1.000
_cell.length_b   1.000
_cell.length_c   1.000
_cell.angle_alpha   90.00
_cell.angle_beta   90.00
_cell.angle_gamma   90.00
#
_symmetry.space_group_name_H-M   'P 1'
#
loop_
_entity.id
_entity.type
_entity.pdbx_description
1 polymer ?
#
loop_
_entity_poly.entity_id
_entity_poly.type
_entity_poly.pdbx_seq_one_letter_code
_entity_poly.pdbx_strand_id
1 'polypeptide(L)' 'LVVTSEARRKEVEAQVAAAKLHATISVDTREGAVESVNELTAILNKTGTVTTAKSPSRNDACTCGSGLKFKKCCG' A
#
# COMPACT_ATOMS: atom_id res chain seq x y z
N LEU A 1 -8.54 8.00 -12.89
CA LEU A 1 -7.77 7.32 -13.96
C LEU A 1 -8.51 7.51 -15.27
N VAL A 2 -7.79 7.73 -16.38
CA VAL A 2 -8.37 7.86 -17.72
C VAL A 2 -7.83 6.77 -18.61
N VAL A 3 -8.70 6.09 -19.34
CA VAL A 3 -8.35 5.05 -20.32
C VAL A 3 -9.04 5.33 -21.65
N THR A 4 -8.49 4.80 -22.74
CA THR A 4 -9.00 5.09 -24.09
C THR A 4 -9.98 4.04 -24.63
N SER A 5 -10.18 2.93 -23.90
CA SER A 5 -11.08 1.86 -24.32
C SER A 5 -11.74 1.15 -23.14
N GLU A 6 -12.90 0.53 -23.40
CA GLU A 6 -13.61 -0.31 -22.43
C GLU A 6 -12.84 -1.58 -22.07
N ALA A 7 -12.08 -2.15 -23.01
CA ALA A 7 -11.20 -3.29 -22.73
C ALA A 7 -10.14 -2.90 -21.69
N ARG A 8 -9.49 -1.75 -21.89
CA ARG A 8 -8.49 -1.23 -20.96
C ARG A 8 -9.10 -0.87 -19.60
N ARG A 9 -10.32 -0.33 -19.58
CA ARG A 9 -11.05 -0.05 -18.34
C ARG A 9 -11.19 -1.30 -17.48
N LYS A 10 -11.63 -2.42 -18.04
CA LYS A 10 -11.80 -3.69 -17.29
C LYS A 10 -10.48 -4.20 -16.73
N GLU A 11 -9.39 -4.10 -17.48
CA GLU A 11 -8.06 -4.47 -17.00
C GLU A 11 -7.62 -3.61 -15.80
N VAL A 12 -7.82 -2.29 -15.89
CA VAL A 12 -7.45 -1.35 -14.82
C VAL A 12 -8.36 -1.53 -13.60
N GLU A 13 -9.65 -1.80 -13.78
CA GLU A 13 -10.58 -2.16 -12.70
C GLU A 13 -10.13 -3.42 -11.96
N ALA A 14 -9.67 -4.45 -12.69
CA ALA A 14 -9.13 -5.67 -12.08
C ALA A 14 -7.86 -5.40 -11.27
N GLN A 15 -6.96 -4.53 -11.75
CA GLN A 15 -5.75 -4.13 -11.02
C GLN A 15 -6.10 -3.38 -9.73
N VAL A 16 -7.05 -2.44 -9.80
CA VAL A 16 -7.55 -1.68 -8.65
C VAL A 16 -8.18 -2.60 -7.60
N ALA A 17 -9.02 -3.55 -8.04
CA ALA A 17 -9.65 -4.52 -7.15
C ALA A 17 -8.64 -5.46 -6.49
N ALA A 18 -7.63 -5.96 -7.24
CA ALA A 18 -6.57 -6.80 -6.71
C ALA A 18 -5.75 -6.08 -5.63
N ALA A 19 -5.51 -4.78 -5.81
CA ALA A 19 -4.83 -3.94 -4.83
C ALA A 19 -5.74 -3.48 -3.68
N LYS A 20 -7.03 -3.86 -3.68
CA LYS A 20 -8.04 -3.41 -2.70
C LYS A 20 -8.16 -1.89 -2.61
N LEU A 21 -8.02 -1.22 -3.76
CA LEU A 21 -8.12 0.23 -3.88
C LEU A 21 -9.51 0.61 -4.43
N HIS A 22 -9.90 1.86 -4.19
CA HIS A 22 -11.05 2.48 -4.86
C HIS A 22 -10.54 3.55 -5.82
N ALA A 23 -10.90 3.43 -7.10
CA ALA A 23 -10.52 4.39 -8.12
C ALA A 23 -11.69 4.69 -9.06
N THR A 24 -11.87 5.97 -9.40
CA THR A 24 -12.78 6.39 -10.47
C THR A 24 -12.04 6.29 -11.81
N ILE A 25 -12.56 5.48 -12.73
CA ILE A 25 -11.99 5.26 -14.06
C ILE A 25 -12.97 5.80 -15.11
N SER A 26 -12.52 6.76 -15.90
CA SER A 26 -13.28 7.35 -17.00
C SER A 26 -12.73 6.88 -18.34
N VAL A 27 -13.62 6.58 -19.28
CA VAL A 27 -13.24 6.23 -20.66
C VAL A 27 -13.34 7.49 -21.53
N ASP A 28 -12.24 7.83 -22.20
CA ASP A 28 -12.17 8.94 -23.14
C ASP A 28 -11.91 8.41 -24.54
N THR A 29 -12.94 8.42 -25.37
CA THR A 29 -12.90 7.92 -26.76
C THR A 29 -12.64 9.02 -27.79
N ARG A 30 -12.24 10.22 -27.35
CA ARG A 30 -11.91 11.32 -28.26
C ARG A 30 -10.63 11.02 -29.04
N GLU A 31 -10.56 11.49 -30.29
CA GLU A 31 -9.36 11.36 -31.10
C GLU A 31 -8.20 12.14 -30.44
N GLY A 32 -7.09 11.45 -30.16
CA GLY A 32 -5.95 12.01 -29.43
C GLY A 32 -6.09 12.00 -27.90
N ALA A 33 -7.09 11.33 -27.34
CA ALA A 33 -7.18 11.11 -25.89
C ALA A 33 -5.94 10.36 -25.36
N VAL A 34 -5.37 10.85 -24.27
CA VAL A 34 -4.15 10.29 -23.66
C VAL A 34 -4.52 9.54 -22.38
N GLU A 35 -4.01 8.31 -22.26
CA GLU A 35 -4.22 7.51 -21.06
C GLU A 35 -3.52 8.10 -19.83
N SER A 36 -4.21 8.09 -18.70
CA SER A 36 -3.72 8.61 -17.42
C SER A 36 -3.91 7.57 -16.32
N VAL A 37 -2.93 6.67 -16.19
CA VAL A 37 -2.88 5.60 -15.18
C VAL A 37 -1.67 5.68 -14.23
N ASN A 38 -0.88 6.76 -14.35
CA ASN A 38 0.38 6.93 -13.61
C ASN A 38 0.21 6.87 -12.09
N GLU A 39 -0.90 7.40 -11.57
CA GLU A 39 -1.21 7.36 -10.14
C GLU A 39 -1.39 5.93 -9.63
N LEU A 40 -2.09 5.09 -10.40
CA LEU A 40 -2.25 3.67 -10.07
C LEU A 40 -0.88 2.97 -10.08
N THR A 41 -0.09 3.18 -11.13
CA THR A 41 1.27 2.62 -11.25
C THR A 41 2.16 3.03 -10.07
N ALA A 42 2.10 4.30 -9.65
CA ALA A 42 2.86 4.79 -8.51
C ALA A 42 2.46 4.11 -7.19
N ILE A 43 1.16 3.87 -6.98
CA ILE A 43 0.66 3.17 -5.79
C ILE A 43 1.08 1.69 -5.81
N LEU A 44 0.94 1.01 -6.96
CA LEU A 44 1.29 -0.41 -7.11
C LEU A 44 2.79 -0.67 -6.94
N ASN A 45 3.63 0.27 -7.36
CA ASN A 45 5.09 0.16 -7.22
C ASN A 45 5.61 0.61 -5.84
N LYS A 46 4.74 1.12 -4.97
CA LYS A 46 5.17 1.57 -3.65
C LYS A 46 5.60 0.39 -2.81
N THR A 47 6.85 0.41 -2.33
CA THR A 47 7.36 -0.59 -1.39
C THR A 47 6.53 -0.58 -0.10
N GLY A 48 6.26 -1.78 0.42
CA GLY A 48 5.45 -1.95 1.62
C GLY A 48 6.04 -1.20 2.82
N THR A 49 5.18 -0.74 3.71
CA THR A 49 5.61 -0.11 4.96
C THR A 49 6.32 -1.14 5.84
N VAL A 50 7.54 -0.84 6.29
CA VAL A 50 8.24 -1.66 7.29
C VAL A 50 7.51 -1.52 8.62
N THR A 51 6.82 -2.57 9.05
CA THR A 51 6.24 -2.65 10.39
C THR A 51 7.31 -3.14 11.35
N THR A 52 7.93 -2.22 12.08
CA THR A 52 8.85 -2.59 13.16
C THR A 52 8.03 -3.03 14.38
N ALA A 53 8.41 -4.14 15.01
CA ALA A 53 7.80 -4.54 16.27
C ALA A 53 7.97 -3.43 17.32
N LYS A 54 6.91 -3.15 18.08
CA LYS A 54 6.95 -2.15 19.16
C LYS A 54 7.94 -2.64 20.22
N SER A 55 8.91 -1.80 20.56
CA SER A 55 9.84 -2.07 21.66
C SER A 55 9.07 -2.31 22.97
N PRO A 56 9.53 -3.22 23.85
CA PRO A 56 8.90 -3.43 25.14
C PRO A 56 8.87 -2.11 25.94
N SER A 57 7.75 -1.85 26.61
CA SER A 57 7.64 -0.74 27.55
C SER A 57 8.54 -0.97 28.76
N ARG A 58 8.91 0.09 29.48
CA ARG A 58 9.82 0.06 30.65
C ARG A 58 9.47 -1.01 31.68
N ASN A 59 8.19 -1.35 31.86
CA ASN A 59 7.75 -2.36 32.82
C ASN A 59 7.45 -3.74 32.20
N ASP A 60 7.45 -3.87 30.87
CA ASP A 60 7.21 -5.14 30.18
C ASP A 60 8.38 -6.10 30.39
N ALA A 61 8.16 -7.40 30.17
CA ALA A 61 9.23 -8.38 30.23
C ALA A 61 10.31 -8.07 29.19
N CYS A 62 11.58 -8.23 29.60
CA CYS A 62 12.71 -7.96 28.73
C CYS A 62 12.78 -8.97 27.58
N THR A 63 13.03 -8.48 26.37
CA THR A 63 13.16 -9.30 25.15
C THR A 63 14.39 -10.21 25.14
N CYS A 64 15.35 -10.02 26.06
CA CYS A 64 16.51 -10.91 26.21
C CYS A 64 16.20 -12.22 26.95
N GLY A 65 14.96 -12.43 27.41
CA GLY A 65 14.54 -13.66 28.08
C GLY A 65 14.88 -13.75 29.56
N SER A 66 15.37 -12.66 30.18
CA SER A 66 15.75 -12.65 31.61
C SER A 66 14.56 -12.72 32.58
N GLY A 67 13.33 -12.54 32.10
CA GLY A 67 12.12 -12.44 32.95
C GLY A 67 12.03 -11.14 33.76
N LEU A 68 13.04 -10.27 33.70
CA LEU A 68 13.05 -8.97 34.36
C LEU A 68 12.25 -7.93 33.56
N LYS A 69 11.78 -6.89 34.25
CA LYS A 69 11.20 -5.70 33.60
C LYS A 69 12.25 -5.03 32.70
N PHE A 70 11.86 -4.55 31.52
CA PHE A 70 12.77 -3.96 30.53
C PHE A 70 13.69 -2.87 31.12
N LYS A 71 13.14 -1.96 31.95
CA LYS A 71 13.87 -0.89 32.66
C LYS A 71 14.91 -1.35 33.68
N LYS A 72 14.92 -2.64 34.02
CA LYS A 72 15.84 -3.26 34.97
C LYS A 72 16.80 -4.23 34.27
N CYS A 73 16.82 -4.24 32.93
CA CYS A 73 17.59 -5.19 32.16
C CYS A 73 18.23 -4.54 30.92
N CYS A 74 17.51 -4.38 29.81
CA CYS A 74 18.05 -3.87 28.54
C CYS A 74 17.62 -2.43 28.19
N GLY A 75 16.94 -1.71 29.10
CA GLY A 75 16.49 -0.33 28.90
C GLY A 75 16.53 0.53 30.14
#